data_AF-R6J727-F1
#
_entry.id   AF-R6J727-F1
#
_cell.length_a   1.000
_cell.length_b   1.000
_cell.length_c   1.000
_cell.angle_alpha   90.00
_cell.angle_beta   90.00
_cell.angle_gamma   90.00
#
_symmetry.space_group_name_H-M   'P 1'
#
loop_
_entity.id
_entity.type
_entity.pdbx_description
1 polymer ?
#
loop_
_entity_poly.entity_id
_entity_poly.type
_entity_poly.pdbx_seq_one_letter_code
_entity_poly.pdbx_strand_id
1 'polypeptide(L)'
;MFKYLLLTALLYFISYLYYVKVSHGLGHKAEFLQLRRFLPCALLAVAPAATAQIQLTNSLLLTSMAVGISWIITYPLLYWNTYHKNSTDFGFHFDTVFGLYIIGWLTALKIIVLNFNIFPITFLIILTTVEFLILLIPISQWIFYFLYKSCIDENSMMMLQETHYNEILEFFKSFSIPVNLLIFVIPTSVYGIFIYLNIDASVSTSISINIYQLITLLAIVAFLTIYLWKKGKGVFVRTGIVELYLDVKEYFETTKLYTQNMKERLKDLQVTPQKPVFDKPSTILLIIGESESRDYMSAFSECEYDTTPWLKAKKEDPHFLLFPNSYSCIAHTVSCLERALTEFNQYNDKQFYTSCSIIDIAHKAGYTTSWYSNQGHLGCADTPVTLVANTSQTAKWTKQNLNQVQYDEALLEYLEEVNPQKNNFVVIHLKGNHFNFINRYPSQFTKWGTPGKYDLILNYLNSIAYTDSILEKIYNYASAKLNLQAILYFSDHGTLPDKRRSPNFDGFGTVRIPMFAYFSDEYIQKNKEIYQTLSDNQNKYFTNDLSYELMCSIFNIKSNHFDETNSLASPKYKFTREMLTTDLGKMYIKDDTTK
;
A
#
# COMPACT_ATOMS: atom_id res chain seq x y z
N MET A 1 18.63 -28.74 29.46
CA MET A 1 18.39 -28.70 28.00
C MET A 1 16.90 -28.83 27.65
N PHE A 2 16.19 -29.87 28.11
CA PHE A 2 14.75 -30.09 27.81
C PHE A 2 13.84 -28.86 28.04
N LYS A 3 13.95 -28.20 29.19
CA LYS A 3 13.15 -27.00 29.52
C LYS A 3 13.28 -25.86 28.49
N TYR A 4 14.47 -25.65 27.91
CA TYR A 4 14.70 -24.61 26.91
C TYR A 4 14.09 -25.01 25.56
N LEU A 5 14.21 -26.28 25.17
CA LEU A 5 13.57 -26.80 23.95
C LEU A 5 12.05 -26.69 24.02
N LEU A 6 11.47 -26.99 25.19
CA LEU A 6 10.04 -26.81 25.44
C LEU A 6 9.62 -25.34 25.29
N LEU A 7 10.36 -24.40 25.89
CA LEU A 7 10.08 -22.97 25.75
C LEU A 7 10.20 -22.51 24.29
N THR A 8 11.22 -22.97 23.55
CA THR A 8 11.36 -22.68 22.12
C THR A 8 10.16 -23.19 21.33
N ALA A 9 9.72 -24.43 21.56
CA ALA A 9 8.56 -24.99 20.89
C ALA A 9 7.29 -24.20 21.20
N LEU A 10 7.09 -23.81 22.47
CA LEU A 10 5.97 -22.98 22.89
C LEU A 10 5.97 -21.61 22.19
N LEU A 11 7.08 -20.88 22.24
CA LEU A 11 7.20 -19.59 21.55
C LEU A 11 6.96 -19.74 20.05
N TYR A 12 7.52 -20.77 19.42
CA TYR A 12 7.33 -21.03 18.01
C TYR A 12 5.86 -21.27 17.62
N PHE A 13 5.21 -22.27 18.24
CA PHE A 13 3.85 -22.64 17.89
C PHE A 13 2.84 -21.57 18.30
N ILE A 14 2.99 -20.96 19.49
CA ILE A 14 2.08 -19.89 19.94
C ILE A 14 2.20 -18.69 19.00
N SER A 15 3.41 -18.22 18.68
CA SER A 15 3.60 -17.09 17.77
C SER A 15 3.06 -17.37 16.37
N TYR A 16 3.25 -18.59 15.84
CA TYR A 16 2.72 -18.96 14.52
C TYR A 16 1.19 -19.03 14.50
N LEU A 17 0.58 -19.77 15.44
CA LEU A 17 -0.87 -19.90 15.53
C LEU A 17 -1.53 -18.55 15.81
N TYR A 18 -0.91 -17.74 16.66
CA TYR A 18 -1.35 -16.37 16.91
C TYR A 18 -1.33 -15.54 15.63
N TYR A 19 -0.20 -15.49 14.91
CA TYR A 19 -0.08 -14.77 13.64
C TYR A 19 -1.16 -15.17 12.63
N VAL A 20 -1.40 -16.47 12.44
CA VAL A 20 -2.45 -16.95 11.53
C VAL A 20 -3.84 -16.50 12.01
N LYS A 21 -4.10 -16.56 13.32
CA LYS A 21 -5.39 -16.17 13.92
C LYS A 21 -5.68 -14.67 13.82
N VAL A 22 -4.67 -13.81 13.94
CA VAL A 22 -4.81 -12.35 13.88
C VAL A 22 -4.45 -11.75 12.52
N SER A 23 -4.37 -12.59 11.48
CA SER A 23 -4.26 -12.15 10.09
C SER A 23 -5.56 -12.43 9.35
N HIS A 24 -5.78 -11.78 8.22
CA HIS A 24 -6.95 -11.99 7.38
C HIS A 24 -6.53 -12.16 5.91
N GLY A 25 -7.22 -13.02 5.16
CA GLY A 25 -6.97 -13.23 3.74
C GLY A 25 -5.57 -13.73 3.38
N LEU A 26 -4.84 -14.40 4.30
CA LEU A 26 -3.50 -14.90 4.03
C LEU A 26 -3.51 -15.96 2.91
N GLY A 27 -2.66 -15.78 1.90
CA GLY A 27 -2.37 -16.85 0.95
C GLY A 27 -1.54 -17.98 1.60
N HIS A 28 -1.78 -19.23 1.23
CA HIS A 28 -1.06 -20.41 1.75
C HIS A 28 0.48 -20.29 1.70
N LYS A 29 0.99 -19.63 0.65
CA LYS A 29 2.43 -19.38 0.51
C LYS A 29 2.97 -18.49 1.62
N ALA A 30 2.21 -17.49 2.05
CA ALA A 30 2.58 -16.62 3.17
C ALA A 30 2.58 -17.39 4.49
N GLU A 31 1.55 -18.21 4.74
CA GLU A 31 1.46 -19.05 5.94
C GLU A 31 2.67 -19.98 6.07
N PHE A 32 3.01 -20.73 5.02
CA PHE A 32 4.14 -21.67 5.03
C PHE A 32 5.50 -20.97 5.12
N LEU A 33 5.61 -19.76 4.59
CA LEU A 33 6.82 -18.95 4.74
C LEU A 33 7.02 -18.54 6.20
N GLN A 34 5.98 -18.07 6.89
CA GLN A 34 6.09 -17.66 8.29
C GLN A 34 6.24 -18.85 9.23
N LEU A 35 5.60 -19.98 8.94
CA LEU A 35 5.82 -21.25 9.64
C LEU A 35 7.31 -21.62 9.70
N ARG A 36 8.04 -21.45 8.59
CA ARG A 36 9.48 -21.73 8.56
C ARG A 36 10.30 -20.61 9.21
N ARG A 37 9.88 -19.35 9.06
CA ARG A 37 10.61 -18.18 9.57
C ARG A 37 10.60 -18.11 11.10
N PHE A 38 9.51 -18.45 11.75
CA PHE A 38 9.38 -18.25 13.20
C PHE A 38 10.20 -19.25 14.03
N LEU A 39 10.55 -20.42 13.48
CA LEU A 39 11.36 -21.41 14.17
C LEU A 39 12.77 -20.88 14.55
N PRO A 40 13.60 -20.36 13.61
CA PRO A 40 14.89 -19.77 13.97
C PRO A 40 14.72 -18.52 14.86
N CYS A 41 13.61 -17.79 14.76
CA CYS A 41 13.33 -16.67 15.66
C CYS A 41 13.13 -17.12 17.11
N ALA A 42 12.30 -18.15 17.32
CA ALA A 42 12.05 -18.72 18.64
C ALA A 42 13.30 -19.40 19.24
N LEU A 43 14.15 -20.01 18.39
CA LEU A 43 15.45 -20.52 18.82
C LEU A 43 16.34 -19.39 19.35
N LEU A 44 16.46 -18.29 18.61
CA LEU A 44 17.27 -17.13 19.01
C LEU A 44 16.70 -16.37 20.22
N ALA A 45 15.39 -16.42 20.44
CA ALA A 45 14.77 -15.88 21.65
C ALA A 45 15.24 -16.59 22.94
N VAL A 46 15.42 -17.91 22.87
CA VAL A 46 15.75 -18.76 24.04
C VAL A 46 17.25 -19.07 24.15
N ALA A 47 17.99 -19.01 23.04
CA ALA A 47 19.41 -19.35 22.97
C ALA A 47 20.28 -18.66 24.02
N PRO A 48 20.12 -17.35 24.34
CA PRO A 48 20.92 -16.70 25.37
C PRO A 48 20.72 -17.32 26.75
N ALA A 49 19.46 -17.56 27.13
CA ALA A 49 19.13 -18.16 28.42
C ALA A 49 19.62 -19.61 28.53
N ALA A 50 19.54 -20.37 27.43
CA ALA A 50 20.08 -21.73 27.35
C ALA A 50 21.61 -21.74 27.44
N THR A 51 22.28 -20.78 26.78
CA THR A 51 23.74 -20.68 26.74
C THR A 51 24.32 -20.35 28.11
N ALA A 52 23.71 -19.42 28.85
CA ALA A 52 24.12 -19.04 30.20
C ALA A 52 23.48 -19.89 31.32
N GLN A 53 22.64 -20.86 30.94
CA GLN A 53 21.94 -21.77 31.87
C GLN A 53 21.09 -21.08 32.94
N ILE A 54 20.63 -19.83 32.71
CA ILE A 54 19.74 -19.13 33.65
C ILE A 54 18.39 -19.84 33.74
N GLN A 55 17.75 -19.77 34.92
CA GLN A 55 16.43 -20.34 35.12
C GLN A 55 15.38 -19.64 34.24
N LEU A 56 14.36 -20.35 33.76
CA LEU A 56 13.31 -19.76 32.92
C LEU A 56 12.41 -18.78 33.68
N THR A 57 12.39 -18.90 35.01
CA THR A 57 11.71 -17.99 35.94
C THR A 57 12.57 -16.78 36.32
N ASN A 58 13.80 -16.67 35.79
CA ASN A 58 14.69 -15.56 36.11
C ASN A 58 14.15 -14.25 35.54
N SER A 59 14.09 -13.21 36.37
CA SER A 59 13.49 -11.94 35.99
C SER A 59 14.17 -11.25 34.81
N LEU A 60 15.47 -11.49 34.55
CA LEU A 60 16.17 -10.95 33.37
C LEU A 60 15.55 -11.44 32.06
N LEU A 61 15.11 -12.71 32.03
CA LEU A 61 14.41 -13.30 30.91
C LEU A 61 12.95 -12.85 30.90
N LEU A 62 12.27 -12.84 32.04
CA LEU A 62 10.83 -12.51 32.12
C LEU A 62 10.55 -11.06 31.69
N THR A 63 11.39 -10.10 32.06
CA THR A 63 11.25 -8.69 31.60
C THR A 63 11.44 -8.60 30.10
N SER A 64 12.45 -9.29 29.55
CA SER A 64 12.70 -9.35 28.10
C SER A 64 11.55 -10.02 27.34
N MET A 65 10.99 -11.11 27.90
CA MET A 65 9.80 -11.79 27.38
C MET A 65 8.56 -10.90 27.40
N ALA A 66 8.35 -10.12 28.45
CA ALA A 66 7.22 -9.20 28.53
C ALA A 66 7.27 -8.14 27.40
N VAL A 67 8.46 -7.62 27.08
CA VAL A 67 8.64 -6.72 25.94
C VAL A 67 8.41 -7.43 24.61
N GLY A 68 9.03 -8.59 24.40
CA GLY A 68 8.86 -9.32 23.14
C GLY A 68 7.41 -9.74 22.88
N ILE A 69 6.74 -10.27 23.89
CA ILE A 69 5.34 -10.72 23.81
C ILE A 69 4.40 -9.53 23.57
N SER A 70 4.65 -8.37 24.20
CA SER A 70 3.82 -7.19 23.94
C SER A 70 3.94 -6.70 22.49
N TRP A 71 5.11 -6.83 21.86
CA TRP A 71 5.27 -6.55 20.43
C TRP A 71 4.61 -7.61 19.53
N ILE A 72 4.71 -8.90 19.87
CA ILE A 72 4.03 -9.97 19.13
C ILE A 72 2.52 -9.69 19.10
N ILE A 73 1.94 -9.24 20.22
CA ILE A 73 0.49 -9.15 20.40
C ILE A 73 -0.10 -7.81 19.94
N THR A 74 0.52 -6.68 20.31
CA THR A 74 -0.19 -5.39 20.34
C THR A 74 -0.70 -4.96 18.96
N TYR A 75 0.18 -4.54 18.05
CA TYR A 75 -0.28 -3.99 16.77
C TYR A 75 -1.12 -5.00 15.96
N PRO A 76 -0.71 -6.28 15.82
CA PRO A 76 -1.50 -7.26 15.07
C PRO A 76 -2.91 -7.49 15.64
N LEU A 77 -3.05 -7.59 16.97
CA LEU A 77 -4.37 -7.77 17.59
C LEU A 77 -5.26 -6.54 17.45
N LEU A 78 -4.70 -5.36 17.69
CA LEU A 78 -5.44 -4.11 17.62
C LEU A 78 -5.93 -3.88 16.19
N TYR A 79 -5.06 -4.09 15.19
CA TYR A 79 -5.44 -3.99 13.78
C TYR A 79 -6.51 -5.02 13.41
N TRP A 80 -6.36 -6.27 13.84
CA TRP A 80 -7.36 -7.30 13.59
C TRP A 80 -8.72 -6.92 14.17
N ASN A 81 -8.79 -6.48 15.43
CA ASN A 81 -10.04 -6.07 16.05
C ASN A 81 -10.73 -4.92 15.29
N THR A 82 -9.94 -3.99 14.75
CA THR A 82 -10.46 -2.85 13.98
C THR A 82 -10.91 -3.22 12.57
N TYR A 83 -10.14 -4.05 11.84
CA TYR A 83 -10.30 -4.19 10.39
C TYR A 83 -10.71 -5.58 9.87
N HIS A 84 -10.75 -6.64 10.70
CA HIS A 84 -11.00 -8.03 10.21
C HIS A 84 -12.34 -8.25 9.49
N LYS A 85 -13.31 -7.35 9.64
CA LYS A 85 -14.62 -7.44 8.96
C LYS A 85 -14.64 -6.76 7.60
N ASN A 86 -13.72 -5.82 7.37
CA ASN A 86 -13.82 -4.85 6.28
C ASN A 86 -12.65 -4.97 5.31
N SER A 87 -11.45 -5.22 5.83
CA SER A 87 -10.27 -5.42 5.01
C SER A 87 -10.23 -6.84 4.45
N THR A 88 -9.94 -6.97 3.15
CA THR A 88 -9.93 -8.26 2.46
C THR A 88 -8.66 -9.07 2.74
N ASP A 89 -7.53 -8.42 3.05
CA ASP A 89 -6.31 -9.09 3.52
C ASP A 89 -5.33 -8.19 4.29
N PHE A 90 -4.69 -8.75 5.32
CA PHE A 90 -3.57 -8.15 6.07
C PHE A 90 -2.78 -9.19 6.89
N GLY A 91 -1.52 -8.89 7.21
CA GLY A 91 -0.71 -9.76 8.09
C GLY A 91 0.63 -9.17 8.55
N PHE A 92 0.80 -9.03 9.85
CA PHE A 92 1.92 -8.31 10.51
C PHE A 92 2.99 -9.26 11.07
N HIS A 93 3.61 -10.02 10.18
CA HIS A 93 4.58 -11.04 10.59
C HIS A 93 5.89 -10.45 11.17
N PHE A 94 6.26 -9.21 10.82
CA PHE A 94 7.46 -8.56 11.35
C PHE A 94 7.35 -8.17 12.81
N ASP A 95 6.16 -7.85 13.32
CA ASP A 95 5.91 -7.63 14.74
C ASP A 95 6.22 -8.90 15.55
N THR A 96 5.83 -10.06 15.01
CA THR A 96 6.17 -11.36 15.62
C THR A 96 7.67 -11.64 15.57
N VAL A 97 8.32 -11.39 14.42
CA VAL A 97 9.78 -11.57 14.26
C VAL A 97 10.55 -10.64 15.19
N PHE A 98 10.15 -9.37 15.28
CA PHE A 98 10.76 -8.37 16.16
C PHE A 98 10.63 -8.81 17.61
N GLY A 99 9.41 -9.17 18.04
CA GLY A 99 9.16 -9.61 19.40
C GLY A 99 9.95 -10.84 19.81
N LEU A 100 10.11 -11.84 18.93
CA LEU A 100 10.98 -13.00 19.23
C LEU A 100 12.47 -12.62 19.31
N TYR A 101 12.95 -11.78 18.39
CA TYR A 101 14.35 -11.37 18.38
C TYR A 101 14.73 -10.40 19.49
N ILE A 102 13.84 -9.50 19.90
CA ILE A 102 14.13 -8.55 20.97
C ILE A 102 14.26 -9.27 22.33
N ILE A 103 13.54 -10.38 22.55
CA ILE A 103 13.74 -11.26 23.72
C ILE A 103 15.18 -11.74 23.78
N GLY A 104 15.66 -12.31 22.66
CA GLY A 104 17.03 -12.83 22.58
C GLY A 104 18.07 -11.72 22.75
N TRP A 105 17.87 -10.58 22.09
CA TRP A 105 18.81 -9.46 22.12
C TRP A 105 18.95 -8.84 23.52
N LEU A 106 17.83 -8.51 24.17
CA LEU A 106 17.83 -7.95 25.53
C LEU A 106 18.39 -8.94 26.56
N THR A 107 17.99 -10.21 26.49
CA THR A 107 18.46 -11.25 27.41
C THR A 107 19.98 -11.45 27.27
N ALA A 108 20.50 -11.51 26.04
CA ALA A 108 21.94 -11.69 25.80
C ALA A 108 22.76 -10.51 26.34
N LEU A 109 22.31 -9.27 26.12
CA LEU A 109 22.97 -8.07 26.64
C LEU A 109 23.03 -8.06 28.18
N LYS A 110 21.91 -8.39 28.85
CA LYS A 110 21.85 -8.48 30.31
C LYS A 110 22.82 -9.53 30.86
N ILE A 111 22.87 -10.72 30.23
CA ILE A 111 23.81 -11.79 30.61
C ILE A 111 25.26 -11.34 30.45
N ILE A 112 25.60 -10.66 29.34
CA ILE A 112 26.96 -10.17 29.09
C ILE A 112 27.38 -9.13 30.15
N VAL A 113 26.49 -8.18 30.48
CA VAL A 113 26.74 -7.18 31.54
C VAL A 113 27.06 -7.86 32.87
N LEU A 114 26.29 -8.88 33.25
CA LEU A 114 26.51 -9.61 34.49
C LEU A 114 27.78 -10.47 34.45
N ASN A 115 28.13 -11.08 33.32
CA ASN A 115 29.34 -11.87 33.20
C ASN A 115 30.62 -11.03 33.36
N PHE A 116 30.67 -9.83 32.74
CA PHE A 116 31.83 -8.95 32.89
C PHE A 116 31.88 -8.30 34.27
N ASN A 117 30.72 -8.09 34.91
CA ASN A 117 30.60 -7.56 36.27
C ASN A 117 31.29 -6.20 36.48
N ILE A 118 31.41 -5.39 35.41
CA ILE A 118 31.95 -4.03 35.46
C ILE A 118 30.76 -3.07 35.59
N PHE A 119 30.54 -2.50 36.77
CA PHE A 119 29.38 -1.64 37.08
C PHE A 119 28.02 -2.23 36.66
N PRO A 120 27.71 -3.49 37.03
CA PRO A 120 26.56 -4.23 36.49
C PRO A 120 25.22 -3.51 36.73
N ILE A 121 25.04 -2.90 37.91
CA ILE A 121 23.81 -2.18 38.26
C ILE A 121 23.60 -0.98 37.32
N THR A 122 24.63 -0.17 37.08
CA THR A 122 24.55 1.01 36.21
C THR A 122 24.18 0.61 34.78
N PHE A 123 24.85 -0.39 34.21
CA PHE A 123 24.55 -0.85 32.85
C PHE A 123 23.19 -1.55 32.76
N LEU A 124 22.77 -2.28 33.78
CA LEU A 124 21.42 -2.87 33.81
C LEU A 124 20.33 -1.81 33.91
N ILE A 125 20.53 -0.72 34.65
CA ILE A 125 19.59 0.40 34.65
C ILE A 125 19.47 0.97 33.23
N ILE A 126 20.59 1.24 32.54
CA ILE A 126 20.57 1.73 31.15
C ILE A 126 19.82 0.75 30.22
N LEU A 127 20.13 -0.55 30.29
CA LEU A 127 19.44 -1.56 29.48
C LEU A 127 17.96 -1.66 29.81
N THR A 128 17.59 -1.52 31.09
CA THR A 128 16.19 -1.52 31.53
C THR A 128 15.45 -0.28 31.04
N THR A 129 16.10 0.88 31.00
CA THR A 129 15.54 2.09 30.38
C THR A 129 15.29 1.87 28.89
N VAL A 130 16.25 1.30 28.15
CA VAL A 130 16.07 0.96 26.72
C VAL A 130 14.92 -0.04 26.54
N GLU A 131 14.87 -1.08 27.36
CA GLU A 131 13.81 -2.08 27.37
C GLU A 131 12.43 -1.45 27.62
N PHE A 132 12.33 -0.53 28.58
CA PHE A 132 11.10 0.20 28.88
C PHE A 132 10.68 1.14 27.75
N LEU A 133 11.62 1.86 27.13
CA LEU A 133 11.31 2.73 25.98
C LEU A 133 10.76 1.92 24.79
N ILE A 134 11.27 0.72 24.56
CA ILE A 134 10.74 -0.21 23.55
C ILE A 134 9.34 -0.71 23.93
N LEU A 135 9.08 -0.97 25.22
CA LEU A 135 7.77 -1.38 25.73
C LEU A 135 6.73 -0.23 25.72
N LEU A 136 7.17 1.02 25.78
CA LEU A 136 6.28 2.17 25.78
C LEU A 136 5.47 2.28 24.48
N ILE A 137 6.02 1.82 23.35
CA ILE A 137 5.37 1.82 22.03
C ILE A 137 4.11 0.93 22.00
N PRO A 138 4.13 -0.34 22.43
CA PRO A 138 2.90 -1.13 22.55
C PRO A 138 1.97 -0.60 23.65
N ILE A 139 2.48 -0.07 24.77
CA ILE A 139 1.63 0.53 25.81
C ILE A 139 0.83 1.72 25.25
N SER A 140 1.46 2.61 24.48
CA SER A 140 0.77 3.78 23.90
C SER A 140 -0.33 3.37 22.91
N GLN A 141 -0.12 2.31 22.14
CA GLN A 141 -1.13 1.75 21.24
C GLN A 141 -2.34 1.20 22.00
N TRP A 142 -2.14 0.50 23.12
CA TRP A 142 -3.25 0.04 23.97
C TRP A 142 -4.03 1.21 24.57
N ILE A 143 -3.33 2.23 25.07
CA ILE A 143 -3.96 3.45 25.58
C ILE A 143 -4.83 4.08 24.48
N PHE A 144 -4.26 4.28 23.30
CA PHE A 144 -4.98 4.82 22.14
C PHE A 144 -6.22 3.98 21.82
N TYR A 145 -6.08 2.65 21.74
CA TYR A 145 -7.19 1.77 21.43
C TYR A 145 -8.31 1.80 22.49
N PHE A 146 -7.96 1.89 23.78
CA PHE A 146 -8.98 2.00 24.83
C PHE A 146 -9.78 3.29 24.76
N LEU A 147 -9.14 4.39 24.35
CA LEU A 147 -9.74 5.70 24.18
C LEU A 147 -10.63 5.77 22.93
N TYR A 148 -10.11 5.35 21.78
CA TYR A 148 -10.73 5.57 20.47
C TYR A 148 -11.47 4.35 19.91
N LYS A 149 -11.33 3.16 20.53
CA LYS A 149 -11.88 1.88 20.06
C LYS A 149 -11.45 1.49 18.64
N SER A 150 -10.34 2.05 18.19
CA SER A 150 -9.69 1.77 16.91
C SER A 150 -8.18 1.71 17.12
N CYS A 151 -7.47 0.92 16.31
CA CYS A 151 -6.01 0.99 16.30
C CYS A 151 -5.53 2.32 15.71
N ILE A 152 -4.26 2.64 15.92
CA ILE A 152 -3.64 3.80 15.27
C ILE A 152 -3.57 3.51 13.77
N ASP A 153 -4.34 4.26 13.00
CA ASP A 153 -4.39 4.23 11.54
C ASP A 153 -3.66 5.43 10.93
N GLU A 154 -3.70 5.56 9.61
CA GLU A 154 -3.04 6.61 8.84
C GLU A 154 -3.47 8.02 9.30
N ASN A 155 -4.78 8.26 9.42
CA ASN A 155 -5.32 9.55 9.86
C ASN A 155 -4.90 9.88 11.29
N SER A 156 -5.00 8.91 12.20
CA SER A 156 -4.59 9.08 13.60
C SER A 156 -3.10 9.36 13.71
N MET A 157 -2.27 8.67 12.91
CA MET A 157 -0.82 8.88 12.89
C MET A 157 -0.44 10.24 12.30
N MET A 158 -1.13 10.70 11.25
CA MET A 158 -0.97 12.06 10.72
C MET A 158 -1.25 13.09 11.81
N MET A 159 -2.39 12.98 12.49
CA MET A 159 -2.74 13.86 13.61
C MET A 159 -1.67 13.84 14.70
N LEU A 160 -1.20 12.66 15.12
CA LEU A 160 -0.16 12.51 16.14
C LEU A 160 1.17 13.18 15.75
N GLN A 161 1.53 13.18 14.47
CA GLN A 161 2.76 13.81 13.98
C GLN A 161 2.62 15.32 13.74
N GLU A 162 1.43 15.80 13.39
CA GLU A 162 1.13 17.24 13.28
C GLU A 162 0.98 17.89 14.66
N THR A 163 0.65 17.10 15.68
CA THR A 163 0.31 17.60 17.01
C THR A 163 1.38 18.53 17.58
N HIS A 164 0.97 19.72 18.04
CA HIS A 164 1.86 20.68 18.69
C HIS A 164 1.80 20.61 20.22
N TYR A 165 2.81 21.16 20.91
CA TYR A 165 2.91 21.12 22.39
C TYR A 165 1.62 21.59 23.11
N ASN A 166 0.96 22.62 22.57
CA ASN A 166 -0.29 23.14 23.16
C ASN A 166 -1.45 22.14 23.03
N GLU A 167 -1.53 21.41 21.93
CA GLU A 167 -2.57 20.40 21.71
C GLU A 167 -2.37 19.19 22.64
N ILE A 168 -1.12 18.81 22.94
CA ILE A 168 -0.82 17.78 23.95
C ILE A 168 -1.34 18.23 25.32
N LEU A 169 -1.12 19.49 25.71
CA LEU A 169 -1.62 20.02 26.97
C LEU A 169 -3.15 20.07 27.01
N GLU A 170 -3.79 20.46 25.90
CA GLU A 170 -5.25 20.48 25.78
C GLU A 170 -5.85 19.07 25.82
N PHE A 171 -5.21 18.10 25.19
CA PHE A 171 -5.58 16.69 25.26
C PHE A 171 -5.61 16.20 26.70
N PHE A 172 -4.56 16.42 27.49
CA PHE A 172 -4.56 16.05 28.91
C PHE A 172 -5.59 16.83 29.73
N LYS A 173 -5.81 18.12 29.45
CA LYS A 173 -6.87 18.92 30.11
C LYS A 173 -8.28 18.42 29.79
N SER A 174 -8.47 17.73 28.67
CA SER A 174 -9.77 17.15 28.29
C SER A 174 -10.19 15.96 29.16
N PHE A 175 -9.23 15.29 29.82
CA PHE A 175 -9.51 14.15 30.70
C PHE A 175 -9.67 14.57 32.17
N SER A 176 -10.42 13.75 32.92
CA SER A 176 -10.55 13.92 34.36
C SER A 176 -9.21 13.67 35.08
N ILE A 177 -9.02 14.31 36.24
CA ILE A 177 -7.81 14.14 37.06
C ILE A 177 -7.49 12.66 37.34
N PRO A 178 -8.47 11.78 37.69
CA PRO A 178 -8.18 10.36 37.88
C PRO A 178 -7.63 9.66 36.64
N VAL A 179 -8.16 9.98 35.45
CA VAL A 179 -7.69 9.40 34.18
C VAL A 179 -6.27 9.85 33.88
N ASN A 180 -5.97 11.14 34.04
CA ASN A 180 -4.61 11.66 33.88
C ASN A 180 -3.62 11.00 34.86
N LEU A 181 -4.01 10.83 36.13
CA LEU A 181 -3.18 10.13 37.10
C LEU A 181 -2.88 8.69 36.65
N LEU A 182 -3.86 7.95 36.12
CA LEU A 182 -3.63 6.61 35.60
C LEU A 182 -2.65 6.60 34.41
N ILE A 183 -2.75 7.57 33.50
CA ILE A 183 -1.86 7.66 32.32
C ILE A 183 -0.39 7.81 32.72
N PHE A 184 -0.09 8.54 33.80
CA PHE A 184 1.30 8.73 34.26
C PHE A 184 1.76 7.69 35.28
N VAL A 185 0.88 7.27 36.21
CA VAL A 185 1.23 6.32 37.27
C VAL A 185 1.51 4.93 36.68
N ILE A 186 0.69 4.44 35.75
CA ILE A 186 0.84 3.08 35.21
C ILE A 186 2.21 2.88 34.54
N PRO A 187 2.65 3.70 33.56
CA PRO A 187 3.95 3.54 32.93
C PRO A 187 5.10 3.72 33.93
N THR A 188 4.98 4.66 34.87
CA THR A 188 6.01 4.90 35.90
C THR A 188 6.15 3.70 36.85
N SER A 189 5.03 3.10 37.27
CA SER A 189 5.04 1.88 38.08
C SER A 189 5.62 0.69 37.32
N VAL A 190 5.28 0.52 36.04
CA VAL A 190 5.85 -0.53 35.18
C VAL A 190 7.37 -0.35 35.06
N TYR A 191 7.85 0.88 34.84
CA TYR A 191 9.28 1.17 34.80
C TYR A 191 9.98 0.82 36.13
N GLY A 192 9.40 1.23 37.26
CA GLY A 192 9.91 0.91 38.59
C GLY A 192 9.97 -0.60 38.86
N ILE A 193 8.94 -1.35 38.43
CA ILE A 193 8.90 -2.81 38.52
C ILE A 193 10.03 -3.44 37.67
N PHE A 194 10.24 -2.97 36.44
CA PHE A 194 11.30 -3.47 35.57
C PHE A 194 12.68 -3.24 36.16
N ILE A 195 12.93 -2.05 36.71
CA ILE A 195 14.18 -1.73 37.41
C ILE A 195 14.37 -2.65 38.61
N TYR A 196 13.36 -2.77 39.46
CA TYR A 196 13.41 -3.65 40.63
C TYR A 196 13.72 -5.10 40.24
N LEU A 197 12.98 -5.66 39.27
CA LEU A 197 13.13 -7.05 38.82
C LEU A 197 14.50 -7.34 38.20
N ASN A 198 15.02 -6.44 37.35
CA ASN A 198 16.33 -6.64 36.73
C ASN A 198 17.48 -6.47 37.75
N ILE A 199 17.36 -5.55 38.72
CA ILE A 199 18.35 -5.39 39.79
C ILE A 199 18.29 -6.57 40.77
N ASP A 200 17.11 -6.98 41.21
CA ASP A 200 16.95 -8.15 42.10
C ASP A 200 17.54 -9.42 41.46
N ALA A 201 17.28 -9.62 40.16
CA ALA A 201 17.88 -10.72 39.43
C ALA A 201 19.42 -10.60 39.32
N SER A 202 19.97 -9.39 39.23
CA SER A 202 21.42 -9.18 39.22
C SER A 202 22.10 -9.59 40.52
N VAL A 203 21.42 -9.39 41.65
CA VAL A 203 21.93 -9.73 42.98
C VAL A 203 21.77 -11.23 43.26
N SER A 204 20.65 -11.82 42.83
CA SER A 204 20.33 -13.23 43.07
C SER A 204 20.93 -14.21 42.06
N THR A 205 21.48 -13.72 40.93
CA THR A 205 22.01 -14.57 39.86
C THR A 205 23.50 -14.37 39.67
N SER A 206 24.30 -15.39 39.98
CA SER A 206 25.70 -15.44 39.56
C SER A 206 25.82 -16.04 38.16
N ILE A 207 26.33 -15.25 37.21
CA ILE A 207 26.57 -15.69 35.84
C ILE A 207 28.08 -15.80 35.64
N SER A 208 28.55 -17.03 35.40
CA SER A 208 29.91 -17.29 34.96
C SER A 208 29.84 -18.19 33.73
N ILE A 209 30.19 -17.63 32.58
CA ILE A 209 30.17 -18.34 31.30
C ILE A 209 31.59 -18.54 30.78
N ASN A 210 31.83 -19.68 30.12
CA ASN A 210 33.11 -19.96 29.48
C ASN A 210 33.29 -19.14 28.18
N ILE A 211 34.51 -19.16 27.63
CA ILE A 211 34.85 -18.37 26.44
C ILE A 211 33.99 -18.73 25.22
N TYR A 212 33.60 -20.00 25.02
CA TYR A 212 32.76 -20.43 23.91
C TYR A 212 31.32 -19.93 24.06
N GLN A 213 30.78 -19.96 25.27
CA GLN A 213 29.47 -19.38 25.60
C GLN A 213 29.47 -17.86 25.39
N LEU A 214 30.53 -17.17 25.82
CA LEU A 214 30.68 -15.74 25.60
C LEU A 214 30.76 -15.39 24.10
N ILE A 215 31.59 -16.11 23.33
CA ILE A 215 31.68 -15.93 21.87
C ILE A 215 30.30 -16.16 21.22
N THR A 216 29.57 -17.19 21.66
CA THR A 216 28.21 -17.47 21.17
C THR A 216 27.25 -16.32 21.45
N LEU A 217 27.24 -15.79 22.67
CA LEU A 217 26.39 -14.66 23.04
C LEU A 217 26.76 -13.39 22.27
N LEU A 218 28.06 -13.09 22.11
CA LEU A 218 28.52 -11.96 21.32
C LEU A 218 28.12 -12.09 19.85
N ALA A 219 28.21 -13.29 19.28
CA ALA A 219 27.76 -13.56 17.92
C ALA A 219 26.23 -13.37 17.77
N ILE A 220 25.44 -13.84 18.75
CA ILE A 220 23.99 -13.62 18.80
C ILE A 220 23.69 -12.12 18.87
N VAL A 221 24.34 -11.38 19.77
CA VAL A 221 24.14 -9.92 19.89
C VAL A 221 24.52 -9.21 18.60
N ALA A 222 25.65 -9.53 17.99
CA ALA A 222 26.08 -8.92 16.74
C ALA A 222 25.08 -9.18 15.61
N PHE A 223 24.66 -10.45 15.43
CA PHE A 223 23.66 -10.84 14.44
C PHE A 223 22.32 -10.12 14.66
N LEU A 224 21.77 -10.18 15.88
CA LEU A 224 20.49 -9.57 16.21
C LEU A 224 20.55 -8.04 16.14
N THR A 225 21.67 -7.41 16.51
CA THR A 225 21.83 -5.95 16.39
C THR A 225 21.72 -5.52 14.92
N ILE A 226 22.41 -6.22 14.02
CA ILE A 226 22.31 -5.94 12.58
C ILE A 226 20.88 -6.20 12.08
N TYR A 227 20.28 -7.33 12.44
CA TYR A 227 18.98 -7.72 11.90
C TYR A 227 17.83 -6.85 12.43
N LEU A 228 17.86 -6.43 13.69
CA LEU A 228 16.85 -5.57 14.30
C LEU A 228 16.97 -4.12 13.82
N TRP A 229 18.19 -3.56 13.79
CA TRP A 229 18.40 -2.11 13.77
C TRP A 229 19.05 -1.56 12.50
N LYS A 230 19.35 -2.38 11.48
CA LYS A 230 19.93 -1.90 10.22
C LYS A 230 19.06 -0.83 9.57
N LYS A 231 19.65 0.34 9.29
CA LYS A 231 18.95 1.46 8.63
C LYS A 231 18.27 0.99 7.33
N GLY A 232 16.96 1.26 7.23
CA GLY A 232 16.10 0.96 6.07
C GLY A 232 15.84 -0.53 5.78
N LYS A 233 16.44 -1.48 6.51
CA LYS A 233 16.29 -2.93 6.26
C LYS A 233 16.11 -3.77 7.52
N GLY A 234 16.25 -3.17 8.70
CA GLY A 234 16.06 -3.84 9.98
C GLY A 234 14.61 -4.24 10.21
N VAL A 235 14.39 -5.21 11.09
CA VAL A 235 13.03 -5.67 11.42
C VAL A 235 12.22 -4.57 12.11
N PHE A 236 12.85 -3.77 12.98
CA PHE A 236 12.14 -2.76 13.77
C PHE A 236 11.36 -1.78 12.89
N VAL A 237 12.00 -1.24 11.84
CA VAL A 237 11.40 -0.27 10.91
C VAL A 237 10.32 -0.86 10.00
N ARG A 238 10.10 -2.19 10.07
CA ARG A 238 9.12 -2.94 9.27
C ARG A 238 8.02 -3.55 10.15
N THR A 239 8.00 -3.22 11.44
CA THR A 239 6.88 -3.54 12.32
C THR A 239 5.74 -2.58 12.02
N GLY A 240 4.49 -3.04 12.12
CA GLY A 240 3.37 -2.31 11.52
C GLY A 240 3.21 -0.87 12.02
N ILE A 241 3.39 -0.62 13.33
CA ILE A 241 3.31 0.74 13.89
C ILE A 241 4.47 1.65 13.46
N VAL A 242 5.68 1.09 13.29
CA VAL A 242 6.87 1.87 12.94
C VAL A 242 6.90 2.15 11.44
N GLU A 243 6.51 1.18 10.61
CA GLU A 243 6.31 1.34 9.18
C GLU A 243 5.28 2.45 8.92
N LEU A 244 4.12 2.40 9.58
CA LEU A 244 3.09 3.45 9.52
C LEU A 244 3.64 4.83 9.92
N TYR A 245 4.43 4.93 10.98
CA TYR A 245 5.05 6.20 11.38
C TYR A 245 5.99 6.75 10.30
N LEU A 246 6.81 5.89 9.69
CA LEU A 246 7.76 6.27 8.66
C LEU A 246 7.04 6.66 7.35
N ASP A 247 6.01 5.93 6.96
CA ASP A 247 5.20 6.21 5.77
C ASP A 247 4.52 7.58 5.88
N VAL A 248 3.91 7.90 7.03
CA VAL A 248 3.31 9.21 7.29
C VAL A 248 4.35 10.32 7.30
N LYS A 249 5.54 10.06 7.85
CA LYS A 249 6.64 11.03 7.85
C LYS A 249 7.13 11.34 6.43
N GLU A 250 7.33 10.31 5.62
CA GLU A 250 7.70 10.44 4.20
C GLU A 250 6.60 11.17 3.42
N TYR A 251 5.32 10.88 3.69
CA TYR A 251 4.20 11.61 3.14
C TYR A 251 4.27 13.11 3.46
N PHE A 252 4.55 13.52 4.71
CA PHE A 252 4.68 14.94 5.03
C PHE A 252 5.87 15.61 4.33
N GLU A 253 7.02 14.94 4.28
CA GLU A 253 8.22 15.44 3.61
C GLU A 253 7.97 15.66 2.10
N THR A 254 7.35 14.69 1.44
CA THR A 254 7.02 14.74 0.01
C THR A 254 5.87 15.70 -0.31
N THR A 255 4.83 15.74 0.53
CA THR A 255 3.69 16.69 0.42
C THR A 255 4.17 18.12 0.48
N LYS A 256 5.11 18.43 1.38
CA LYS A 256 5.68 19.78 1.49
C LYS A 256 6.35 20.20 0.20
N LEU A 257 7.19 19.33 -0.39
CA LEU A 257 7.85 19.61 -1.66
C LEU A 257 6.84 19.76 -2.80
N TYR A 258 5.89 18.84 -2.90
CA TYR A 258 4.87 18.85 -3.94
C TYR A 258 3.98 20.11 -3.87
N THR A 259 3.57 20.51 -2.67
CA THR A 259 2.73 21.70 -2.41
C THR A 259 3.50 23.00 -2.61
N GLN A 260 4.77 23.06 -2.19
CA GLN A 260 5.63 24.23 -2.43
C GLN A 260 5.80 24.48 -3.93
N ASN A 261 6.04 23.41 -4.69
CA ASN A 261 6.16 23.50 -6.14
C ASN A 261 4.82 23.77 -6.83
N MET A 262 3.68 23.38 -6.26
CA MET A 262 2.36 23.57 -6.87
C MET A 262 2.09 25.02 -7.22
N LYS A 263 2.44 25.97 -6.35
CA LYS A 263 2.26 27.41 -6.65
C LYS A 263 3.03 27.83 -7.90
N GLU A 264 4.28 27.38 -8.04
CA GLU A 264 5.10 27.67 -9.21
C GLU A 264 4.59 26.94 -10.45
N ARG A 265 4.22 25.66 -10.34
CA ARG A 265 3.65 24.87 -11.46
C ARG A 265 2.38 25.51 -12.02
N LEU A 266 1.51 26.03 -11.15
CA LEU A 266 0.20 26.57 -11.54
C LEU A 266 0.23 28.05 -11.94
N LYS A 267 1.27 28.79 -11.56
CA LYS A 267 1.37 30.25 -11.76
C LYS A 267 1.19 30.64 -13.22
N ASP A 268 1.90 29.96 -14.12
CA ASP A 268 1.92 30.24 -15.55
C ASP A 268 1.15 29.19 -16.37
N LEU A 269 0.34 28.35 -15.71
CA LEU A 269 -0.47 27.33 -16.38
C LEU A 269 -1.58 27.98 -17.21
N GLN A 270 -1.53 27.76 -18.51
CA GLN A 270 -2.54 28.18 -19.48
C GLN A 270 -3.30 26.96 -19.98
N VAL A 271 -4.63 27.01 -19.94
CA VAL A 271 -5.52 25.98 -20.49
C VAL A 271 -6.67 26.67 -21.23
N THR A 272 -6.97 26.21 -22.44
CA THR A 272 -8.06 26.72 -23.27
C THR A 272 -8.76 25.55 -23.98
N PRO A 273 -10.11 25.45 -23.95
CA PRO A 273 -11.04 26.34 -23.24
C PRO A 273 -10.95 26.17 -21.71
N GLN A 274 -11.34 27.22 -20.97
CA GLN A 274 -11.38 27.22 -19.49
C GLN A 274 -12.68 26.64 -18.93
N LYS A 275 -13.55 26.11 -19.80
CA LYS A 275 -14.79 25.44 -19.41
C LYS A 275 -15.10 24.34 -20.44
N PRO A 276 -15.67 23.20 -20.01
CA PRO A 276 -16.13 22.16 -20.92
C PRO A 276 -17.25 22.67 -21.83
N VAL A 277 -17.19 22.28 -23.11
CA VAL A 277 -18.09 22.77 -24.17
C VAL A 277 -19.15 21.72 -24.48
N PHE A 278 -19.91 21.31 -23.46
CA PHE A 278 -21.06 20.41 -23.59
C PHE A 278 -22.37 21.17 -23.32
N ASP A 279 -23.49 20.68 -23.84
CA ASP A 279 -24.79 21.34 -23.79
C ASP A 279 -25.38 21.36 -22.37
N LYS A 280 -24.99 20.39 -21.55
CA LYS A 280 -25.39 20.24 -20.14
C LYS A 280 -24.16 19.97 -19.28
N PRO A 281 -24.25 20.16 -17.95
CA PRO A 281 -23.27 19.59 -17.02
C PRO A 281 -22.97 18.14 -17.38
N SER A 282 -21.69 17.79 -17.43
CA SER A 282 -21.19 16.59 -18.09
C SER A 282 -20.10 15.92 -17.26
N THR A 283 -19.87 14.62 -17.47
CA THR A 283 -18.86 13.88 -16.72
C THR A 283 -17.89 13.16 -17.65
N ILE A 284 -16.60 13.26 -17.34
CA ILE A 284 -15.53 12.45 -17.93
C ILE A 284 -14.92 11.60 -16.82
N LEU A 285 -14.72 10.32 -17.08
CA LEU A 285 -14.10 9.38 -16.15
C LEU A 285 -12.71 8.97 -16.62
N LEU A 286 -11.77 8.93 -15.69
CA LEU A 286 -10.53 8.16 -15.82
C LEU A 286 -10.61 7.01 -14.82
N ILE A 287 -10.57 5.78 -15.29
CA ILE A 287 -10.62 4.58 -14.45
C ILE A 287 -9.25 3.88 -14.53
N ILE A 288 -8.60 3.75 -13.38
CA ILE A 288 -7.26 3.16 -13.26
C ILE A 288 -7.42 1.76 -12.67
N GLY A 289 -7.11 0.74 -13.48
CA GLY A 289 -7.02 -0.66 -13.06
C GLY A 289 -5.70 -0.97 -12.35
N GLU A 290 -5.64 -2.15 -11.73
CA GLU A 290 -4.49 -2.60 -10.95
C GLU A 290 -4.12 -4.04 -11.35
N SER A 291 -2.87 -4.26 -11.76
CA SER A 291 -2.32 -5.59 -12.08
C SER A 291 -3.10 -6.40 -13.14
N GLU A 292 -3.97 -5.77 -13.94
CA GLU A 292 -4.76 -6.42 -14.99
C GLU A 292 -3.97 -6.57 -16.28
N SER A 293 -3.95 -7.78 -16.85
CA SER A 293 -3.27 -8.08 -18.11
C SER A 293 -4.28 -8.36 -19.21
N ARG A 294 -4.10 -7.71 -20.36
CA ARG A 294 -4.95 -7.93 -21.55
C ARG A 294 -4.86 -9.36 -22.09
N ASP A 295 -3.75 -10.05 -21.79
CA ASP A 295 -3.49 -11.43 -22.24
C ASP A 295 -4.42 -12.44 -21.56
N TYR A 296 -5.15 -12.03 -20.52
CA TYR A 296 -6.16 -12.83 -19.81
C TYR A 296 -7.58 -12.25 -19.94
N MET A 297 -7.79 -11.28 -20.82
CA MET A 297 -9.10 -10.66 -21.07
C MET A 297 -9.65 -11.14 -22.40
N SER A 298 -10.82 -11.79 -22.37
CA SER A 298 -11.52 -12.27 -23.58
C SER A 298 -11.92 -11.15 -24.57
N ALA A 299 -11.89 -9.90 -24.11
CA ALA A 299 -12.02 -8.70 -24.95
C ALA A 299 -10.73 -8.33 -25.71
N PHE A 300 -9.55 -8.83 -25.35
CA PHE A 300 -8.29 -8.49 -26.02
C PHE A 300 -7.57 -9.69 -26.61
N SER A 301 -7.81 -10.88 -26.08
CA SER A 301 -7.14 -12.11 -26.47
C SER A 301 -8.12 -13.28 -26.57
N GLU A 302 -7.68 -14.33 -27.27
CA GLU A 302 -8.36 -15.62 -27.27
C GLU A 302 -8.11 -16.31 -25.92
N CYS A 303 -9.16 -16.45 -25.11
CA CYS A 303 -9.09 -17.07 -23.78
C CYS A 303 -10.01 -18.29 -23.72
N GLU A 304 -9.64 -19.29 -22.90
CA GLU A 304 -10.50 -20.43 -22.58
C GLU A 304 -11.81 -19.99 -21.90
N TYR A 305 -11.72 -18.94 -21.08
CA TYR A 305 -12.81 -18.41 -20.29
C TYR A 305 -13.21 -17.02 -20.78
N ASP A 306 -14.51 -16.72 -20.78
CA ASP A 306 -15.01 -15.38 -21.06
C ASP A 306 -14.85 -14.49 -19.82
N THR A 307 -13.64 -13.95 -19.65
CA THR A 307 -13.24 -13.14 -18.50
C THR A 307 -13.78 -11.72 -18.53
N THR A 308 -14.13 -11.18 -19.70
CA THR A 308 -14.64 -9.81 -19.82
C THR A 308 -15.88 -9.77 -20.72
N PRO A 309 -16.98 -10.45 -20.34
CA PRO A 309 -18.17 -10.57 -21.19
C PRO A 309 -18.79 -9.22 -21.53
N TRP A 310 -18.81 -8.24 -20.61
CA TRP A 310 -19.36 -6.92 -20.88
C TRP A 310 -18.50 -6.18 -21.91
N LEU A 311 -17.19 -6.03 -21.66
CA LEU A 311 -16.32 -5.31 -22.59
C LEU A 311 -16.23 -6.01 -23.96
N LYS A 312 -16.25 -7.36 -23.98
CA LYS A 312 -16.26 -8.12 -25.23
C LYS A 312 -17.51 -7.85 -26.06
N ALA A 313 -18.68 -7.74 -25.43
CA ALA A 313 -19.92 -7.37 -26.12
C ALA A 313 -19.89 -5.93 -26.66
N LYS A 314 -19.05 -5.05 -26.11
CA LYS A 314 -18.88 -3.65 -26.55
C LYS A 314 -17.97 -3.48 -27.77
N LYS A 315 -17.31 -4.52 -28.26
CA LYS A 315 -16.45 -4.42 -29.46
C LYS A 315 -17.18 -3.94 -30.71
N GLU A 316 -18.44 -4.32 -30.87
CA GLU A 316 -19.27 -3.97 -32.02
C GLU A 316 -19.98 -2.61 -31.85
N ASP A 317 -19.84 -2.00 -30.66
CA ASP A 317 -20.44 -0.72 -30.32
C ASP A 317 -19.47 0.42 -30.74
N PRO A 318 -19.81 1.28 -31.71
CA PRO A 318 -18.91 2.33 -32.19
C PRO A 318 -18.55 3.34 -31.09
N HIS A 319 -19.32 3.42 -30.00
CA HIS A 319 -18.97 4.28 -28.88
C HIS A 319 -17.73 3.78 -28.11
N PHE A 320 -17.31 2.53 -28.29
CA PHE A 320 -16.19 1.92 -27.60
C PHE A 320 -15.00 1.67 -28.54
N LEU A 321 -13.82 2.17 -28.14
CA LEU A 321 -12.56 1.94 -28.84
C LEU A 321 -11.63 1.11 -27.95
N LEU A 322 -11.15 -0.03 -28.44
CA LEU A 322 -10.23 -0.90 -27.72
C LEU A 322 -8.82 -0.76 -28.29
N PHE A 323 -7.81 -0.71 -27.43
CA PHE A 323 -6.42 -0.48 -27.82
C PHE A 323 -5.56 -1.71 -27.49
N PRO A 324 -5.49 -2.71 -28.39
CA PRO A 324 -4.83 -3.98 -28.11
C PRO A 324 -3.30 -3.89 -28.01
N ASN A 325 -2.69 -2.74 -28.33
CA ASN A 325 -1.25 -2.52 -28.34
C ASN A 325 -0.77 -1.55 -27.25
N SER A 326 -1.49 -1.49 -26.12
CA SER A 326 -1.14 -0.66 -24.95
C SER A 326 -0.20 -1.36 -23.96
N TYR A 327 0.83 -0.65 -23.52
CA TYR A 327 1.84 -1.14 -22.58
C TYR A 327 1.91 -0.24 -21.34
N SER A 328 2.32 -0.81 -20.22
CA SER A 328 2.76 -0.04 -19.08
C SER A 328 4.20 0.41 -19.26
N CYS A 329 4.54 1.61 -18.79
CA CYS A 329 5.91 2.09 -18.76
C CYS A 329 6.80 1.32 -17.76
N ILE A 330 6.21 0.64 -16.75
CA ILE A 330 6.90 -0.19 -15.77
C ILE A 330 5.92 -1.08 -14.97
N ALA A 331 6.34 -2.28 -14.57
CA ALA A 331 5.52 -3.21 -13.78
C ALA A 331 5.45 -2.86 -12.27
N HIS A 332 5.33 -1.56 -11.95
CA HIS A 332 5.25 -1.04 -10.58
C HIS A 332 4.29 0.16 -10.53
N THR A 333 3.23 0.05 -9.73
CA THR A 333 2.12 1.02 -9.60
C THR A 333 2.61 2.46 -9.43
N VAL A 334 3.45 2.76 -8.43
CA VAL A 334 3.92 4.13 -8.17
C VAL A 334 4.69 4.71 -9.34
N SER A 335 5.74 4.03 -9.77
CA SER A 335 6.60 4.54 -10.83
C SER A 335 5.84 4.68 -12.16
N CYS A 336 4.80 3.87 -12.36
CA CYS A 336 3.88 4.02 -13.47
C CYS A 336 2.99 5.26 -13.32
N LEU A 337 2.25 5.36 -12.21
CA LEU A 337 1.23 6.39 -12.03
C LEU A 337 1.81 7.80 -11.82
N GLU A 338 3.02 7.93 -11.26
CA GLU A 338 3.76 9.20 -11.26
C GLU A 338 3.91 9.78 -12.68
N ARG A 339 4.04 8.90 -13.68
CA ARG A 339 4.16 9.30 -15.09
C ARG A 339 2.80 9.42 -15.76
N ALA A 340 1.95 8.39 -15.65
CA ALA A 340 0.65 8.37 -16.28
C ALA A 340 -0.25 9.56 -15.90
N LEU A 341 -0.12 10.07 -14.66
CA LEU A 341 -0.97 11.14 -14.11
C LEU A 341 -0.38 12.54 -14.29
N THR A 342 0.82 12.68 -14.85
CA THR A 342 1.49 13.98 -15.00
C THR A 342 2.17 14.12 -16.36
N GLU A 343 2.65 15.30 -16.70
CA GLU A 343 3.45 15.50 -17.94
C GLU A 343 4.84 14.84 -17.88
N PHE A 344 5.22 14.21 -16.75
CA PHE A 344 6.44 13.42 -16.65
C PHE A 344 6.26 12.09 -17.37
N ASN A 345 7.13 11.78 -18.33
CA ASN A 345 7.11 10.49 -19.02
C ASN A 345 8.54 10.02 -19.32
N GLN A 346 8.70 8.79 -19.80
CA GLN A 346 10.04 8.22 -20.01
C GLN A 346 10.77 8.78 -21.24
N TYR A 347 10.17 9.74 -21.96
CA TYR A 347 10.71 10.38 -23.15
C TYR A 347 11.07 11.86 -22.93
N ASN A 348 11.03 12.33 -21.67
CA ASN A 348 11.42 13.69 -21.29
C ASN A 348 12.25 13.71 -20.00
N ASP A 349 12.86 14.86 -19.71
CA ASP A 349 13.71 15.06 -18.54
C ASP A 349 12.97 15.67 -17.34
N LYS A 350 11.63 15.63 -17.33
CA LYS A 350 10.82 16.19 -16.24
C LYS A 350 10.90 15.32 -14.99
N GLN A 351 10.37 15.84 -13.89
CA GLN A 351 10.28 15.15 -12.60
C GLN A 351 8.86 15.25 -12.08
N PHE A 352 8.40 14.23 -11.36
CA PHE A 352 7.04 14.16 -10.83
C PHE A 352 6.63 15.43 -10.05
N TYR A 353 7.45 15.87 -9.11
CA TYR A 353 7.12 16.99 -8.20
C TYR A 353 7.17 18.38 -8.86
N THR A 354 7.67 18.52 -10.09
CA THR A 354 7.64 19.76 -10.88
C THR A 354 6.70 19.70 -12.07
N SER A 355 6.04 18.56 -12.30
CA SER A 355 5.18 18.34 -13.46
C SER A 355 3.72 18.67 -13.15
N CYS A 356 3.04 19.32 -14.10
CA CYS A 356 1.58 19.48 -14.02
C CYS A 356 0.88 18.11 -14.07
N SER A 357 -0.12 17.92 -13.22
CA SER A 357 -0.94 16.71 -13.19
C SER A 357 -2.19 16.83 -14.05
N ILE A 358 -2.84 15.69 -14.35
CA ILE A 358 -4.15 15.66 -15.00
C ILE A 358 -5.21 16.44 -14.20
N ILE A 359 -5.10 16.47 -12.85
CA ILE A 359 -6.02 17.20 -11.97
C ILE A 359 -5.80 18.71 -12.13
N ASP A 360 -4.54 19.15 -12.22
CA ASP A 360 -4.20 20.56 -12.46
C ASP A 360 -4.81 21.05 -13.79
N ILE A 361 -4.67 20.26 -14.86
CA ILE A 361 -5.26 20.53 -16.17
C ILE A 361 -6.78 20.56 -16.11
N ALA A 362 -7.42 19.53 -15.53
CA ALA A 362 -8.87 19.43 -15.45
C ALA A 362 -9.47 20.59 -14.63
N HIS A 363 -8.84 20.94 -13.50
CA HIS A 363 -9.27 22.06 -12.69
C HIS A 363 -9.17 23.39 -13.45
N LYS A 364 -8.06 23.64 -14.15
CA LYS A 364 -7.87 24.84 -14.98
C LYS A 364 -8.81 24.87 -16.19
N ALA A 365 -9.21 23.70 -16.71
CA ALA A 365 -10.23 23.54 -17.74
C ALA A 365 -11.67 23.71 -17.22
N GLY A 366 -11.87 23.96 -15.93
CA GLY A 366 -13.17 24.26 -15.34
C GLY A 366 -13.99 23.04 -14.89
N TYR A 367 -13.36 21.87 -14.75
CA TYR A 367 -13.99 20.69 -14.15
C TYR A 367 -13.96 20.76 -12.62
N THR A 368 -15.01 20.23 -12.00
CA THR A 368 -14.99 19.79 -10.60
C THR A 368 -14.35 18.40 -10.59
N THR A 369 -13.23 18.27 -9.88
CA THR A 369 -12.43 17.05 -9.85
C THR A 369 -12.70 16.25 -8.58
N SER A 370 -12.94 14.95 -8.77
CA SER A 370 -13.11 13.98 -7.68
C SER A 370 -12.19 12.79 -7.88
N TRP A 371 -11.60 12.27 -6.81
CA TRP A 371 -10.77 11.08 -6.80
C TRP A 371 -11.32 10.05 -5.80
N TYR A 372 -11.64 8.85 -6.27
CA TYR A 372 -12.15 7.76 -5.46
C TYR A 372 -11.26 6.53 -5.61
N SER A 373 -10.75 6.00 -4.49
CA SER A 373 -9.74 4.93 -4.50
C SER A 373 -10.10 3.78 -3.58
N ASN A 374 -9.94 2.54 -4.07
CA ASN A 374 -9.97 1.31 -3.25
C ASN A 374 -8.57 0.78 -2.93
N GLN A 375 -7.53 1.57 -3.23
CA GLN A 375 -6.13 1.29 -2.86
C GLN A 375 -5.80 1.75 -1.43
N GLY A 376 -4.54 1.54 -1.03
CA GLY A 376 -3.99 2.19 0.16
C GLY A 376 -4.02 3.72 0.01
N HIS A 377 -3.92 4.44 1.13
CA HIS A 377 -3.85 5.90 1.12
C HIS A 377 -2.41 6.38 1.40
N LEU A 378 -1.73 5.85 2.42
CA LEU A 378 -0.34 6.18 2.73
C LEU A 378 0.59 4.95 2.70
N GLY A 379 1.82 5.19 2.23
CA GLY A 379 2.88 4.21 2.10
C GLY A 379 3.85 4.58 0.98
N CYS A 380 5.08 4.06 0.99
CA CYS A 380 6.01 4.23 -0.14
C CYS A 380 5.42 3.78 -1.50
N ALA A 381 4.40 2.93 -1.48
CA ALA A 381 3.66 2.45 -2.64
C ALA A 381 2.42 3.30 -3.04
N ASP A 382 2.02 4.29 -2.23
CA ASP A 382 0.76 5.03 -2.41
C ASP A 382 0.96 6.57 -2.41
N THR A 383 2.02 7.07 -1.76
CA THR A 383 2.24 8.51 -1.51
C THR A 383 2.17 9.39 -2.78
N PRO A 384 2.87 9.12 -3.89
CA PRO A 384 2.81 10.00 -5.07
C PRO A 384 1.43 10.06 -5.72
N VAL A 385 0.69 8.95 -5.75
CA VAL A 385 -0.70 8.91 -6.26
C VAL A 385 -1.61 9.72 -5.34
N THR A 386 -1.45 9.56 -4.02
CA THR A 386 -2.19 10.33 -3.02
C THR A 386 -1.90 11.82 -3.10
N LEU A 387 -0.66 12.23 -3.43
CA LEU A 387 -0.33 13.65 -3.65
C LEU A 387 -1.11 14.26 -4.81
N VAL A 388 -1.25 13.55 -5.93
CA VAL A 388 -2.09 14.00 -7.06
C VAL A 388 -3.57 13.96 -6.68
N ALA A 389 -4.03 12.89 -6.04
CA ALA A 389 -5.42 12.75 -5.62
C ALA A 389 -5.86 13.90 -4.70
N ASN A 390 -5.02 14.28 -3.73
CA ASN A 390 -5.29 15.33 -2.75
C ASN A 390 -5.31 16.75 -3.33
N THR A 391 -4.92 16.97 -4.59
CA THR A 391 -5.17 18.26 -5.26
C THR A 391 -6.57 18.37 -5.85
N SER A 392 -7.34 17.27 -5.84
CA SER A 392 -8.75 17.27 -6.27
C SER A 392 -9.62 18.01 -5.27
N GLN A 393 -10.79 18.51 -5.70
CA GLN A 393 -11.74 19.12 -4.76
C GLN A 393 -12.37 18.10 -3.81
N THR A 394 -12.39 16.82 -4.20
CA THR A 394 -12.83 15.72 -3.33
C THR A 394 -11.92 14.52 -3.56
N ALA A 395 -11.36 13.96 -2.48
CA ALA A 395 -10.59 12.72 -2.53
C ALA A 395 -11.04 11.79 -1.39
N LYS A 396 -11.41 10.54 -1.71
CA LYS A 396 -11.89 9.56 -0.73
C LYS A 396 -11.33 8.17 -0.98
N TRP A 397 -11.08 7.43 0.12
CA TRP A 397 -10.59 6.06 0.10
C TRP A 397 -11.56 5.14 0.81
N THR A 398 -11.92 4.03 0.17
CA THR A 398 -12.80 2.99 0.77
C THR A 398 -12.19 2.41 2.04
N LYS A 399 -10.86 2.38 2.16
CA LYS A 399 -10.13 1.89 3.34
C LYS A 399 -10.49 2.66 4.61
N GLN A 400 -10.91 3.92 4.48
CA GLN A 400 -11.35 4.77 5.57
C GLN A 400 -12.81 4.51 5.98
N ASN A 401 -13.58 3.75 5.19
CA ASN A 401 -14.95 3.36 5.51
C ASN A 401 -14.98 2.00 6.23
N LEU A 402 -15.07 2.02 7.56
CA LEU A 402 -15.14 0.82 8.41
C LEU A 402 -16.50 0.09 8.36
N ASN A 403 -17.46 0.53 7.56
CA ASN A 403 -18.76 -0.11 7.47
C ASN A 403 -18.93 -0.99 6.23
N GLN A 404 -17.91 -1.07 5.38
CA GLN A 404 -18.01 -1.75 4.10
C GLN A 404 -16.79 -2.64 3.84
N VAL A 405 -17.04 -3.79 3.22
CA VAL A 405 -15.97 -4.68 2.75
C VAL A 405 -15.28 -4.05 1.54
N GLN A 406 -13.95 -4.04 1.54
CA GLN A 406 -13.10 -3.35 0.57
C GLN A 406 -12.98 -4.08 -0.79
N TYR A 407 -14.10 -4.48 -1.37
CA TYR A 407 -14.17 -4.83 -2.80
C TYR A 407 -14.36 -3.55 -3.64
N ASP A 408 -13.99 -3.58 -4.92
CA ASP A 408 -14.13 -2.41 -5.81
C ASP A 408 -15.58 -1.93 -5.98
N GLU A 409 -16.56 -2.78 -5.68
CA GLU A 409 -17.98 -2.40 -5.59
C GLU A 409 -18.26 -1.27 -4.59
N ALA A 410 -17.43 -1.11 -3.54
CA ALA A 410 -17.53 -0.02 -2.59
C ALA A 410 -17.35 1.37 -3.23
N LEU A 411 -16.68 1.46 -4.39
CA LEU A 411 -16.50 2.72 -5.12
C LEU A 411 -17.80 3.24 -5.74
N LEU A 412 -18.80 2.39 -5.94
CA LEU A 412 -20.09 2.79 -6.52
C LEU A 412 -20.82 3.80 -5.62
N GLU A 413 -20.72 3.66 -4.29
CA GLU A 413 -21.33 4.61 -3.34
C GLU A 413 -20.73 6.01 -3.47
N TYR A 414 -19.42 6.12 -3.71
CA TYR A 414 -18.78 7.43 -3.91
C TYR A 414 -19.16 8.08 -5.23
N LEU A 415 -19.47 7.28 -6.26
CA LEU A 415 -19.97 7.78 -7.52
C LEU A 415 -21.35 8.46 -7.37
N GLU A 416 -22.13 8.09 -6.35
CA GLU A 416 -23.41 8.72 -6.03
C GLU A 416 -23.27 10.15 -5.49
N GLU A 417 -22.11 10.49 -4.94
CA GLU A 417 -21.83 11.83 -4.41
C GLU A 417 -21.46 12.85 -5.50
N VAL A 418 -21.15 12.38 -6.72
CA VAL A 418 -20.78 13.26 -7.83
C VAL A 418 -21.97 14.12 -8.22
N ASN A 419 -21.79 15.44 -8.17
CA ASN A 419 -22.87 16.38 -8.44
C ASN A 419 -23.20 16.42 -9.95
N PRO A 420 -24.40 15.96 -10.38
CA PRO A 420 -24.77 15.92 -11.79
C PRO A 420 -25.03 17.31 -12.39
N GLN A 421 -25.05 18.38 -11.58
CA GLN A 421 -25.24 19.77 -12.02
C GLN A 421 -23.91 20.49 -12.29
N LYS A 422 -22.77 19.81 -12.16
CA LYS A 422 -21.45 20.35 -12.47
C LYS A 422 -20.81 19.62 -13.64
N ASN A 423 -19.82 20.25 -14.27
CA ASN A 423 -18.93 19.52 -15.15
C ASN A 423 -17.90 18.79 -14.30
N ASN A 424 -17.85 17.47 -14.38
CA ASN A 424 -17.05 16.62 -13.52
C ASN A 424 -15.92 15.95 -14.29
N PHE A 425 -14.74 15.90 -13.67
CA PHE A 425 -13.71 14.94 -14.01
C PHE A 425 -13.52 14.03 -12.80
N VAL A 426 -13.77 12.74 -12.97
CA VAL A 426 -13.72 11.79 -11.85
C VAL A 426 -12.68 10.73 -12.14
N VAL A 427 -11.75 10.55 -11.21
CA VAL A 427 -10.79 9.46 -11.24
C VAL A 427 -11.26 8.35 -10.30
N ILE A 428 -11.34 7.13 -10.81
CA ILE A 428 -11.71 5.93 -10.05
C ILE A 428 -10.51 4.97 -10.08
N HIS A 429 -9.90 4.70 -8.92
CA HIS A 429 -8.72 3.86 -8.79
C HIS A 429 -9.08 2.53 -8.11
N LEU A 430 -9.07 1.47 -8.91
CA LEU A 430 -9.47 0.12 -8.50
C LEU A 430 -8.35 -0.57 -7.71
N LYS A 431 -8.73 -1.49 -6.82
CA LYS A 431 -7.81 -2.51 -6.28
C LYS A 431 -7.59 -3.64 -7.29
N GLY A 432 -8.53 -3.79 -8.22
CA GLY A 432 -8.44 -4.61 -9.42
C GLY A 432 -7.94 -6.01 -9.13
N ASN A 433 -6.89 -6.39 -9.83
CA ASN A 433 -6.34 -7.74 -9.84
C ASN A 433 -5.06 -7.84 -9.02
N HIS A 434 -4.90 -7.02 -7.96
CA HIS A 434 -3.73 -7.09 -7.08
C HIS A 434 -3.57 -8.49 -6.45
N PHE A 435 -2.31 -8.91 -6.23
CA PHE A 435 -1.94 -10.22 -5.69
C PHE A 435 -2.74 -10.65 -4.45
N ASN A 436 -2.89 -11.97 -4.29
CA ASN A 436 -3.96 -12.65 -3.53
C ASN A 436 -5.32 -12.50 -4.21
N PHE A 437 -5.41 -12.92 -5.47
CA PHE A 437 -6.58 -12.67 -6.33
C PHE A 437 -7.91 -13.16 -5.75
N ILE A 438 -7.91 -14.21 -4.93
CA ILE A 438 -9.12 -14.72 -4.25
C ILE A 438 -9.79 -13.67 -3.34
N ASN A 439 -9.04 -12.68 -2.87
CA ASN A 439 -9.53 -11.60 -2.02
C ASN A 439 -10.03 -10.38 -2.83
N ARG A 440 -10.03 -10.44 -4.16
CA ARG A 440 -10.43 -9.34 -5.04
C ARG A 440 -11.91 -9.37 -5.42
N TYR A 441 -12.60 -10.47 -5.14
CA TYR A 441 -14.02 -10.62 -5.41
C TYR A 441 -14.69 -11.38 -4.26
N PRO A 442 -15.99 -11.15 -4.00
CA PRO A 442 -16.74 -11.92 -3.02
C PRO A 442 -16.73 -13.40 -3.39
N SER A 443 -16.60 -14.30 -2.40
CA SER A 443 -16.55 -15.75 -2.67
C SER A 443 -17.74 -16.26 -3.51
N GLN A 444 -18.92 -15.67 -3.34
CA GLN A 444 -20.13 -15.97 -4.12
C GLN A 444 -20.06 -15.55 -5.59
N PHE A 445 -19.10 -14.71 -5.98
CA PHE A 445 -18.86 -14.29 -7.37
C PHE A 445 -18.01 -15.30 -8.17
N THR A 446 -17.47 -16.34 -7.53
CA THR A 446 -16.62 -17.35 -8.20
C THR A 446 -17.32 -17.94 -9.42
N LYS A 447 -16.86 -17.61 -10.64
CA LYS A 447 -17.38 -18.14 -11.91
C LYS A 447 -16.74 -19.47 -12.27
N TRP A 448 -15.43 -19.59 -12.03
CA TRP A 448 -14.64 -20.78 -12.31
C TRP A 448 -13.95 -21.32 -11.06
N GLY A 449 -14.01 -22.63 -10.85
CA GLY A 449 -13.48 -23.30 -9.65
C GLY A 449 -14.51 -23.47 -8.53
N THR A 450 -14.06 -23.51 -7.28
CA THR A 450 -14.93 -23.67 -6.10
C THR A 450 -14.87 -22.41 -5.22
N PRO A 451 -16.02 -21.83 -4.81
CA PRO A 451 -16.05 -20.68 -3.92
C PRO A 451 -15.16 -20.85 -2.68
N GLY A 452 -14.32 -19.84 -2.42
CA GLY A 452 -13.42 -19.83 -1.26
C GLY A 452 -12.24 -20.81 -1.33
N LYS A 453 -12.10 -21.58 -2.41
CA LYS A 453 -10.95 -22.47 -2.62
C LYS A 453 -9.87 -21.74 -3.43
N TYR A 454 -8.64 -21.76 -2.90
CA TYR A 454 -7.50 -21.18 -3.57
C TYR A 454 -7.10 -21.95 -4.82
N ASP A 455 -7.08 -21.25 -5.95
CA ASP A 455 -6.54 -21.67 -7.23
C ASP A 455 -5.98 -20.43 -7.92
N LEU A 456 -4.65 -20.33 -8.01
CA LEU A 456 -3.98 -19.09 -8.40
C LEU A 456 -4.43 -18.56 -9.76
N ILE A 457 -4.58 -19.42 -10.77
CA ILE A 457 -4.98 -19.03 -12.11
C ILE A 457 -6.47 -18.71 -12.14
N LEU A 458 -7.32 -19.62 -11.67
CA LEU A 458 -8.78 -19.39 -11.70
C LEU A 458 -9.18 -18.18 -10.85
N ASN A 459 -8.50 -17.95 -9.72
CA ASN A 459 -8.74 -16.77 -8.92
C ASN A 459 -8.34 -15.48 -9.65
N TYR A 460 -7.28 -15.48 -10.47
CA TYR A 460 -6.93 -14.33 -11.32
C TYR A 460 -8.00 -14.07 -12.38
N LEU A 461 -8.46 -15.12 -13.07
CA LEU A 461 -9.52 -15.00 -14.08
C LEU A 461 -10.83 -14.48 -13.46
N ASN A 462 -11.23 -15.01 -12.31
CA ASN A 462 -12.42 -14.54 -11.59
C ASN A 462 -12.30 -13.07 -11.14
N SER A 463 -11.10 -12.61 -10.75
CA SER A 463 -10.91 -11.20 -10.41
C SER A 463 -11.04 -10.30 -11.63
N ILE A 464 -10.58 -10.72 -12.82
CA ILE A 464 -10.79 -9.99 -14.09
C ILE A 464 -12.28 -9.90 -14.39
N ALA A 465 -13.00 -11.01 -14.26
CA ALA A 465 -14.45 -11.04 -14.45
C ALA A 465 -15.21 -10.16 -13.45
N TYR A 466 -14.67 -9.98 -12.25
CA TYR A 466 -15.24 -9.05 -11.27
C TYR A 466 -14.97 -7.61 -11.67
N THR A 467 -13.74 -7.26 -12.04
CA THR A 467 -13.37 -5.94 -12.60
C THR A 467 -14.30 -5.56 -13.76
N ASP A 468 -14.50 -6.45 -14.74
CA ASP A 468 -15.42 -6.23 -15.88
C ASP A 468 -16.85 -5.89 -15.41
N SER A 469 -17.37 -6.62 -14.41
CA SER A 469 -18.70 -6.33 -13.85
C SER A 469 -18.79 -5.01 -13.09
N ILE A 470 -17.70 -4.56 -12.47
CA ILE A 470 -17.64 -3.25 -11.79
C ILE A 470 -17.57 -2.12 -12.84
N LEU A 471 -16.77 -2.29 -13.89
CA LEU A 471 -16.71 -1.36 -15.02
C LEU A 471 -18.08 -1.18 -15.69
N GLU A 472 -18.83 -2.27 -15.88
CA GLU A 472 -20.21 -2.23 -16.36
C GLU A 472 -21.12 -1.39 -15.44
N LYS A 473 -21.06 -1.60 -14.12
CA LYS A 473 -21.87 -0.85 -13.15
C LYS A 473 -21.52 0.64 -13.15
N ILE A 474 -20.22 0.98 -13.20
CA ILE A 474 -19.76 2.37 -13.29
C ILE A 474 -20.27 3.03 -14.58
N TYR A 475 -20.10 2.37 -15.72
CA TYR A 475 -20.58 2.84 -17.01
C TYR A 475 -22.10 3.10 -16.99
N ASN A 476 -22.88 2.12 -16.52
CA ASN A 476 -24.33 2.21 -16.47
C ASN A 476 -24.80 3.35 -15.56
N TYR A 477 -24.20 3.49 -14.38
CA TYR A 477 -24.55 4.57 -13.45
C TYR A 477 -24.22 5.94 -14.03
N ALA A 478 -22.99 6.14 -14.50
CA ALA A 478 -22.54 7.44 -15.01
C ALA A 478 -23.31 7.84 -16.28
N SER A 479 -23.60 6.89 -17.16
CA SER A 479 -24.45 7.13 -18.34
C SER A 479 -25.86 7.57 -17.95
N ALA A 480 -26.45 6.93 -16.95
CA ALA A 480 -27.82 7.22 -16.52
C ALA A 480 -27.97 8.50 -15.69
N LYS A 481 -26.95 8.87 -14.90
CA LYS A 481 -27.08 9.89 -13.85
C LYS A 481 -26.18 11.10 -14.01
N LEU A 482 -25.04 10.96 -14.70
CA LEU A 482 -23.96 11.95 -14.66
C LEU A 482 -23.68 12.60 -16.03
N ASN A 483 -24.53 12.36 -17.03
CA ASN A 483 -24.32 12.81 -18.42
C ASN A 483 -22.89 12.47 -18.89
N LEU A 484 -22.57 11.17 -18.86
CA LEU A 484 -21.25 10.65 -19.20
C LEU A 484 -20.89 10.98 -20.66
N GLN A 485 -19.76 11.64 -20.86
CA GLN A 485 -19.24 12.03 -22.18
C GLN A 485 -18.08 11.17 -22.62
N ALA A 486 -17.18 10.79 -21.70
CA ALA A 486 -16.08 9.91 -22.02
C ALA A 486 -15.62 9.06 -20.81
N ILE A 487 -15.11 7.86 -21.10
CA ILE A 487 -14.32 7.04 -20.17
C ILE A 487 -12.98 6.76 -20.83
N LEU A 488 -11.88 6.89 -20.08
CA LEU A 488 -10.62 6.22 -20.37
C LEU A 488 -10.36 5.18 -19.28
N TYR A 489 -10.15 3.93 -19.67
CA TYR A 489 -9.71 2.86 -18.77
C TYR A 489 -8.32 2.38 -19.18
N PHE A 490 -7.42 2.22 -18.22
CA PHE A 490 -6.18 1.44 -18.39
C PHE A 490 -5.75 0.79 -17.07
N SER A 491 -5.06 -0.34 -17.14
CA SER A 491 -4.37 -0.90 -15.96
C SER A 491 -3.01 -0.21 -15.75
N ASP A 492 -2.61 0.01 -14.50
CA ASP A 492 -1.29 0.53 -14.16
C ASP A 492 -0.16 -0.36 -14.71
N HIS A 493 -0.28 -1.67 -14.55
CA HIS A 493 0.57 -2.70 -15.12
C HIS A 493 -0.18 -4.02 -15.24
N GLY A 494 0.44 -5.00 -15.90
CA GLY A 494 -0.08 -6.37 -16.02
C GLY A 494 0.49 -7.28 -14.93
N THR A 495 -0.01 -8.51 -14.85
CA THR A 495 0.63 -9.56 -14.04
C THR A 495 0.52 -10.91 -14.74
N LEU A 496 1.52 -11.76 -14.50
CA LEU A 496 1.49 -13.15 -14.90
C LEU A 496 1.22 -13.98 -13.64
N PRO A 497 0.01 -14.55 -13.46
CA PRO A 497 -0.41 -15.14 -12.19
C PRO A 497 0.46 -16.34 -11.76
N ASP A 498 0.98 -17.14 -12.70
CA ASP A 498 1.87 -18.28 -12.43
C ASP A 498 3.34 -17.88 -12.20
N LYS A 499 3.70 -16.63 -12.47
CA LYS A 499 5.07 -16.15 -12.35
C LYS A 499 5.34 -15.55 -10.98
N ARG A 500 6.50 -15.85 -10.42
CA ARG A 500 6.95 -15.24 -9.17
C ARG A 500 7.30 -13.77 -9.43
N ARG A 501 6.65 -12.84 -8.72
CA ARG A 501 7.01 -11.41 -8.71
C ARG A 501 8.53 -11.23 -8.52
N SER A 502 9.13 -10.45 -9.42
CA SER A 502 10.53 -10.07 -9.44
C SER A 502 10.64 -8.55 -9.24
N PRO A 503 11.66 -8.05 -8.51
CA PRO A 503 11.94 -6.61 -8.43
C PRO A 503 12.58 -6.06 -9.72
N ASN A 504 13.00 -6.93 -10.64
CA ASN A 504 13.56 -6.55 -11.94
C ASN A 504 12.51 -6.79 -13.03
N PHE A 505 12.66 -6.12 -14.17
CA PHE A 505 11.87 -6.41 -15.36
C PHE A 505 11.88 -7.90 -15.68
N ASP A 506 10.69 -8.48 -15.73
CA ASP A 506 10.50 -9.93 -15.77
C ASP A 506 9.68 -10.34 -17.01
N GLY A 507 9.85 -9.58 -18.10
CA GLY A 507 9.25 -9.85 -19.40
C GLY A 507 8.00 -9.01 -19.70
N PHE A 508 7.63 -8.99 -20.98
CA PHE A 508 6.59 -8.10 -21.49
C PHE A 508 5.18 -8.41 -20.97
N GLY A 509 4.90 -9.66 -20.55
CA GLY A 509 3.60 -10.03 -19.98
C GLY A 509 3.20 -9.20 -18.74
N THR A 510 4.16 -8.69 -17.97
CA THR A 510 3.87 -7.83 -16.81
C THR A 510 3.60 -6.37 -17.17
N VAL A 511 3.75 -6.00 -18.44
CA VAL A 511 3.52 -4.64 -18.94
C VAL A 511 2.53 -4.59 -20.11
N ARG A 512 1.95 -5.72 -20.54
CA ARG A 512 0.83 -5.72 -21.49
C ARG A 512 -0.47 -5.48 -20.74
N ILE A 513 -1.01 -4.29 -20.92
CA ILE A 513 -2.17 -3.83 -20.17
C ILE A 513 -3.39 -3.68 -21.08
N PRO A 514 -4.59 -3.84 -20.55
CA PRO A 514 -5.79 -3.41 -21.25
C PRO A 514 -5.88 -1.89 -21.28
N MET A 515 -6.44 -1.38 -22.37
CA MET A 515 -6.89 0.00 -22.47
C MET A 515 -8.10 0.07 -23.39
N PHE A 516 -9.14 0.78 -22.96
CA PHE A 516 -10.28 1.11 -23.81
C PHE A 516 -10.79 2.52 -23.50
N ALA A 517 -11.51 3.09 -24.44
CA ALA A 517 -12.22 4.35 -24.25
C ALA A 517 -13.68 4.21 -24.67
N TYR A 518 -14.56 4.94 -23.98
CA TYR A 518 -15.95 5.15 -24.37
C TYR A 518 -16.17 6.63 -24.69
N PHE A 519 -17.01 6.94 -25.68
CA PHE A 519 -17.43 8.29 -26.02
C PHE A 519 -18.93 8.35 -26.33
N SER A 520 -19.65 9.33 -25.75
CA SER A 520 -21.07 9.54 -26.05
C SER A 520 -21.30 10.14 -27.44
N ASP A 521 -22.54 10.07 -27.96
CA ASP A 521 -22.92 10.72 -29.22
C ASP A 521 -22.59 12.23 -29.25
N GLU A 522 -22.89 12.93 -28.16
CA GLU A 522 -22.60 14.37 -28.03
C GLU A 522 -21.09 14.63 -28.08
N TYR A 523 -20.30 13.82 -27.38
CA TYR A 523 -18.85 13.93 -27.40
C TYR A 523 -18.32 13.75 -28.82
N ILE A 524 -18.74 12.69 -29.52
CA ILE A 524 -18.32 12.39 -30.89
C ILE A 524 -18.72 13.54 -31.83
N GLN A 525 -19.93 14.08 -31.70
CA GLN A 525 -20.42 15.18 -32.52
C GLN A 525 -19.57 16.45 -32.37
N LYS A 526 -19.17 16.78 -31.14
CA LYS A 526 -18.42 18.01 -30.83
C LYS A 526 -16.90 17.85 -31.01
N ASN A 527 -16.38 16.63 -30.89
CA ASN A 527 -14.95 16.31 -30.93
C ASN A 527 -14.60 15.31 -32.05
N LYS A 528 -15.19 15.49 -33.24
CA LYS A 528 -15.09 14.53 -34.37
C LYS A 528 -13.65 14.17 -34.74
N GLU A 529 -12.76 15.15 -34.79
CA GLU A 529 -11.35 14.92 -35.16
C GLU A 529 -10.62 14.07 -34.12
N ILE A 530 -10.87 14.32 -32.83
CA ILE A 530 -10.29 13.55 -31.71
C ILE A 530 -10.77 12.10 -31.77
N TYR A 531 -12.09 11.89 -31.89
CA TYR A 531 -12.67 10.56 -31.97
C TYR A 531 -12.18 9.80 -33.21
N GLN A 532 -12.20 10.43 -34.38
CA GLN A 532 -11.75 9.78 -35.62
C GLN A 532 -10.27 9.41 -35.55
N THR A 533 -9.43 10.31 -35.03
CA THR A 533 -7.99 10.04 -34.87
C THR A 533 -7.74 8.87 -33.94
N LEU A 534 -8.46 8.79 -32.80
CA LEU A 534 -8.36 7.64 -31.91
C LEU A 534 -8.84 6.35 -32.58
N SER A 535 -9.93 6.41 -33.32
CA SER A 535 -10.47 5.27 -34.05
C SER A 535 -9.47 4.74 -35.08
N ASP A 536 -8.85 5.63 -35.85
CA ASP A 536 -7.81 5.30 -36.84
C ASP A 536 -6.54 4.78 -36.17
N ASN A 537 -6.25 5.23 -34.94
CA ASN A 537 -5.05 4.87 -34.18
C ASN A 537 -5.26 3.68 -33.22
N GLN A 538 -6.41 3.00 -33.20
CA GLN A 538 -6.70 1.89 -32.27
C GLN A 538 -5.59 0.81 -32.24
N ASN A 539 -5.00 0.52 -33.39
CA ASN A 539 -3.97 -0.49 -33.54
C ASN A 539 -2.54 0.04 -33.40
N LYS A 540 -2.35 1.35 -33.14
CA LYS A 540 -1.02 1.89 -32.84
C LYS A 540 -0.58 1.49 -31.45
N TYR A 541 0.73 1.48 -31.24
CA TYR A 541 1.33 1.17 -29.96
C TYR A 541 1.25 2.39 -29.05
N PHE A 542 1.08 2.15 -27.75
CA PHE A 542 0.95 3.19 -26.73
C PHE A 542 1.58 2.72 -25.42
N THR A 543 2.12 3.66 -24.64
CA THR A 543 2.58 3.41 -23.26
C THR A 543 1.83 4.32 -22.30
N ASN A 544 1.37 3.79 -21.16
CA ASN A 544 0.45 4.52 -20.26
C ASN A 544 1.06 5.74 -19.57
N ASP A 545 2.38 5.94 -19.61
CA ASP A 545 3.00 7.22 -19.24
C ASP A 545 2.60 8.39 -20.16
N LEU A 546 1.98 8.11 -21.32
CA LEU A 546 1.43 9.12 -22.23
C LEU A 546 -0.07 9.38 -21.99
N SER A 547 -0.67 8.84 -20.92
CA SER A 547 -2.10 9.04 -20.64
C SER A 547 -2.44 10.47 -20.24
N TYR A 548 -1.48 11.23 -19.69
CA TYR A 548 -1.66 12.65 -19.40
C TYR A 548 -1.98 13.44 -20.69
N GLU A 549 -1.21 13.25 -21.75
CA GLU A 549 -1.43 13.90 -23.05
C GLU A 549 -2.69 13.39 -23.74
N LEU A 550 -3.00 12.10 -23.61
CA LEU A 550 -4.26 11.54 -24.09
C LEU A 550 -5.46 12.19 -23.40
N MET A 551 -5.43 12.36 -22.07
CA MET A 551 -6.49 13.03 -21.33
C MET A 551 -6.61 14.51 -21.72
N CYS A 552 -5.51 15.22 -21.97
CA CYS A 552 -5.55 16.58 -22.50
C CYS A 552 -6.29 16.64 -23.84
N SER A 553 -6.06 15.69 -24.74
CA SER A 553 -6.84 15.56 -25.97
C SER A 553 -8.30 15.22 -25.70
N ILE A 554 -8.60 14.31 -24.77
CA ILE A 554 -9.98 13.94 -24.44
C ILE A 554 -10.76 15.15 -23.87
N PHE A 555 -10.13 16.00 -23.08
CA PHE A 555 -10.72 17.27 -22.63
C PHE A 555 -10.89 18.29 -23.77
N ASN A 556 -10.32 18.04 -24.94
CA ASN A 556 -10.22 18.94 -26.08
C ASN A 556 -9.65 20.30 -25.68
N ILE A 557 -8.50 20.29 -25.00
CA ILE A 557 -7.80 21.51 -24.55
C ILE A 557 -6.49 21.76 -25.30
N LYS A 558 -6.03 23.00 -25.23
CA LYS A 558 -4.65 23.43 -25.51
C LYS A 558 -4.02 23.93 -24.22
N SER A 559 -2.74 23.65 -24.03
CA SER A 559 -1.97 24.12 -22.87
C SER A 559 -0.49 24.28 -23.21
N ASN A 560 0.19 25.17 -22.49
CA ASN A 560 1.66 25.23 -22.48
C ASN A 560 2.31 24.01 -21.81
N HIS A 561 1.52 23.16 -21.15
CA HIS A 561 1.93 21.88 -20.55
C HIS A 561 1.36 20.67 -21.30
N PHE A 562 1.01 20.82 -22.58
CA PHE A 562 0.47 19.72 -23.40
C PHE A 562 1.28 19.55 -24.71
N ASP A 563 1.98 18.42 -24.84
CA ASP A 563 2.65 18.02 -26.08
C ASP A 563 1.72 17.13 -26.93
N GLU A 564 1.08 17.72 -27.94
CA GLU A 564 0.20 17.01 -28.88
C GLU A 564 0.89 15.87 -29.64
N THR A 565 2.22 15.87 -29.77
CA THR A 565 2.94 14.81 -30.49
C THR A 565 2.99 13.51 -29.70
N ASN A 566 2.71 13.57 -28.39
CA ASN A 566 2.64 12.43 -27.48
C ASN A 566 1.22 11.83 -27.36
N SER A 567 0.19 12.54 -27.82
CA SER A 567 -1.20 12.08 -27.65
C SER A 567 -1.64 11.15 -28.77
N LEU A 568 -2.13 9.96 -28.41
CA LEU A 568 -2.70 8.99 -29.36
C LEU A 568 -3.93 9.53 -30.10
N ALA A 569 -4.59 10.55 -29.54
CA ALA A 569 -5.74 11.24 -30.10
C ALA A 569 -5.37 12.42 -31.02
N SER A 570 -4.08 12.60 -31.32
CA SER A 570 -3.57 13.67 -32.18
C SER A 570 -3.10 13.13 -33.53
N PRO A 571 -3.40 13.81 -34.65
CA PRO A 571 -2.85 13.43 -35.96
C PRO A 571 -1.32 13.56 -36.01
N LYS A 572 -0.72 14.27 -35.03
CA LYS A 572 0.73 14.42 -34.87
C LYS A 572 1.37 13.34 -34.01
N TYR A 573 0.62 12.31 -33.60
CA TYR A 573 1.15 11.23 -32.77
C TYR A 573 2.40 10.62 -33.42
N LYS A 574 3.55 10.82 -32.78
CA LYS A 574 4.87 10.53 -33.39
C LYS A 574 5.37 9.12 -33.15
N PHE A 575 4.84 8.44 -32.13
CA PHE A 575 5.41 7.20 -31.65
C PHE A 575 5.04 6.00 -32.53
N THR A 576 6.04 5.15 -32.76
CA THR A 576 5.89 3.84 -33.39
C THR A 576 6.32 2.75 -32.41
N ARG A 577 6.08 1.49 -32.77
CA ARG A 577 6.55 0.33 -31.99
C ARG A 577 8.06 0.35 -31.73
N GLU A 578 8.83 0.88 -32.68
CA GLU A 578 10.29 0.96 -32.63
C GLU A 578 10.80 2.06 -31.71
N MET A 579 9.98 3.07 -31.44
CA MET A 579 10.32 4.22 -30.60
C MET A 579 9.91 4.04 -29.14
N LEU A 580 8.75 3.41 -28.90
CA LEU A 580 8.22 3.23 -27.56
C LEU A 580 9.07 2.27 -26.74
N THR A 581 9.12 2.53 -25.45
CA THR A 581 9.88 1.77 -24.48
C THR A 581 9.04 1.34 -23.27
N THR A 582 9.61 0.54 -22.39
CA THR A 582 9.07 0.15 -21.08
C THR A 582 10.28 -0.07 -20.14
N ASP A 583 10.02 -0.50 -18.91
CA ASP A 583 11.02 -0.57 -17.84
C ASP A 583 11.78 0.75 -17.67
N LEU A 584 11.02 1.86 -17.67
CA LEU A 584 11.55 3.23 -17.57
C LEU A 584 12.58 3.56 -18.66
N GLY A 585 12.24 3.25 -19.92
CA GLY A 585 13.09 3.55 -21.06
C GLY A 585 14.17 2.52 -21.39
N LYS A 586 14.29 1.44 -20.61
CA LYS A 586 15.38 0.45 -20.78
C LYS A 586 15.09 -0.61 -21.85
N MET A 587 13.82 -0.92 -22.10
CA MET A 587 13.41 -1.99 -23.01
C MET A 587 12.54 -1.41 -24.12
N TYR A 588 12.81 -1.73 -25.39
CA TYR A 588 11.96 -1.27 -26.50
C TYR A 588 10.78 -2.21 -26.73
N ILE A 589 9.61 -1.65 -27.09
CA ILE A 589 8.41 -2.46 -27.36
C ILE A 589 8.57 -3.35 -28.61
N LYS A 590 9.44 -2.97 -29.57
CA LYS A 590 9.81 -3.84 -30.70
C LYS A 590 10.44 -5.17 -30.28
N ASP A 591 11.03 -5.22 -29.08
CA ASP A 591 11.68 -6.43 -28.54
C ASP A 591 10.65 -7.40 -27.91
N ASP A 592 9.39 -6.98 -27.78
CA ASP A 592 8.30 -7.89 -27.44
C ASP A 592 8.00 -8.80 -28.64
N THR A 593 8.58 -10.00 -28.62
CA THR A 593 8.40 -11.05 -29.63
C THR A 593 7.33 -12.06 -29.24
N THR A 594 6.80 -11.96 -28.01
CA THR A 594 5.72 -12.82 -27.54
C THR A 594 4.39 -12.34 -28.16
N LYS A 595 3.42 -13.23 -28.34
CA LYS A 595 2.06 -12.84 -28.76
C LYS A 595 1.16 -12.68 -27.55
#